data_AF-A0A0C3AQM6-F1
#
_entry.id   AF-A0A0C3AQM6-F1
#
_cell.length_a   1.000
_cell.length_b   1.000
_cell.length_c   1.000
_cell.angle_alpha   90.00
_cell.angle_beta   90.00
_cell.angle_gamma   90.00
#
_symmetry.space_group_name_H-M   'P 1'
#
loop_
_entity.id
_entity.type
_entity.pdbx_description
1 polymer ?
#
loop_
_entity_poly.entity_id
_entity_poly.type
_entity_poly.pdbx_seq_one_letter_code
_entity_poly.pdbx_strand_id
1 'polypeptide(L)'
;MKRKLAEGVKDLASKSSEVEALKTRLKKYADYDEIKRELEIMKYVEFAAGDADEGDLDVRLPDPKANQAQAKSLETLLATKNHKLLEELTRFRVLHSELEESFRTASEELATCRAELEKQKVLTDRLENDLMHVDRHMATSNSAGALPNGDRASGTSTPNQSTDALSGLNIGSTSDRPVRYAPIPFSPAADNSILPIVTSQRDRFRQRNAELEEELRKQFETISELRGDIKTLQADNLKLYEKIRYMQSYRDEGSAGNAVAGPSNGPGTSYSRAQAGTSRGDEMGKYRSLYEQNMNPFEAFRGREAVRAVQALNPLERGVLTLTQAILGNRRTRLFFIAYAMALHALVIFTSYECTSVGTPSRSMPVKVPH
;
A
#
# COMPACT_ATOMS: atom_id res chain seq x y z
N MET A 1 -24.15 114.85 -16.19
CA MET A 1 -24.48 113.79 -15.21
C MET A 1 -25.35 112.67 -15.78
N LYS A 2 -26.48 112.95 -16.45
CA LYS A 2 -27.39 111.89 -16.98
C LYS A 2 -26.75 110.84 -17.89
N ARG A 3 -25.82 111.22 -18.77
CA ARG A 3 -25.11 110.30 -19.70
C ARG A 3 -24.21 109.29 -18.96
N LYS A 4 -23.42 109.76 -17.99
CA LYS A 4 -22.59 108.90 -17.13
C LYS A 4 -23.42 107.95 -16.26
N LEU A 5 -24.60 108.41 -15.83
CA LEU A 5 -25.54 107.58 -15.08
C LEU A 5 -26.17 106.49 -15.96
N ALA A 6 -26.51 106.81 -17.21
CA ALA A 6 -27.02 105.82 -18.18
C ALA A 6 -25.95 104.79 -18.59
N GLU A 7 -24.69 105.21 -18.75
CA GLU A 7 -23.55 104.34 -19.04
C GLU A 7 -23.26 103.40 -17.85
N GLY A 8 -23.25 103.93 -16.63
CA GLY A 8 -23.12 103.12 -15.42
C GLY A 8 -24.26 102.10 -15.23
N VAL A 9 -25.50 102.46 -15.59
CA VAL A 9 -26.65 101.53 -15.58
C VAL A 9 -26.46 100.42 -16.62
N LYS A 10 -25.95 100.74 -17.82
CA LYS A 10 -25.67 99.75 -18.87
C LYS A 10 -24.55 98.78 -18.47
N ASP A 11 -23.48 99.29 -17.85
CA ASP A 11 -22.38 98.46 -17.36
C ASP A 11 -22.81 97.56 -16.20
N LEU A 12 -23.66 98.08 -15.31
CA LEU A 12 -24.21 97.31 -14.20
C LEU A 12 -25.16 96.21 -14.70
N ALA A 13 -25.95 96.48 -15.74
CA ALA A 13 -26.75 95.47 -16.43
C ALA A 13 -25.87 94.40 -17.11
N SER A 14 -24.81 94.79 -17.82
CA SER A 14 -23.86 93.86 -18.44
C SER A 14 -23.20 92.95 -17.41
N LYS A 15 -22.68 93.51 -16.31
CA LYS A 15 -22.08 92.74 -15.22
C LYS A 15 -23.09 91.83 -14.53
N SER A 16 -24.33 92.27 -14.36
CA SER A 16 -25.40 91.41 -13.79
C SER A 16 -25.68 90.21 -14.69
N SER A 17 -25.72 90.40 -16.01
CA SER A 17 -25.92 89.31 -16.97
C SER A 17 -24.73 88.34 -17.01
N GLU A 18 -23.51 88.84 -16.85
CA GLU A 18 -22.31 88.02 -16.77
C GLU A 18 -22.27 87.21 -15.47
N VAL A 19 -22.67 87.81 -14.35
CA VAL A 19 -22.81 87.11 -13.06
C VAL A 19 -23.88 86.03 -13.14
N GLU A 20 -25.00 86.27 -13.82
CA GLU A 20 -26.02 85.24 -14.06
C GLU A 20 -25.50 84.12 -14.99
N ALA A 21 -24.75 84.46 -16.03
CA ALA A 21 -24.10 83.49 -16.91
C ALA A 21 -23.06 82.63 -16.15
N LEU A 22 -22.29 83.22 -15.24
CA LEU A 22 -21.33 82.49 -14.40
C LEU A 22 -22.04 81.63 -13.35
N LYS A 23 -23.13 82.12 -12.74
CA LYS A 23 -23.95 81.33 -11.80
C LYS A 23 -24.60 80.12 -12.49
N THR A 24 -25.10 80.28 -13.71
CA THR A 24 -25.66 79.16 -14.47
C THR A 24 -24.60 78.15 -14.87
N ARG A 25 -23.39 78.60 -15.23
CA ARG A 25 -22.24 77.70 -15.45
C ARG A 25 -21.83 76.98 -14.17
N LEU A 26 -21.71 77.67 -13.03
CA LEU A 26 -21.35 77.06 -11.75
C LEU A 26 -22.36 75.98 -11.33
N LYS A 27 -23.66 76.21 -11.54
CA LYS A 27 -24.70 75.20 -11.30
C LYS A 27 -24.52 73.94 -12.15
N LYS A 28 -24.06 74.07 -13.40
CA LYS A 28 -23.74 72.91 -14.25
C LYS A 28 -22.53 72.11 -13.75
N TYR A 29 -21.67 72.73 -12.94
CA TYR A 29 -20.48 72.09 -12.36
C TYR A 29 -20.72 71.57 -10.94
N ALA A 30 -21.93 71.71 -10.39
CA ALA A 30 -22.23 71.31 -9.01
C ALA A 30 -22.09 69.79 -8.79
N ASP A 31 -22.33 68.99 -9.84
CA ASP A 31 -22.32 67.52 -9.76
C ASP A 31 -20.92 66.91 -9.92
N TYR A 32 -19.88 67.73 -10.14
CA TYR A 32 -18.52 67.23 -10.35
C TYR A 32 -17.98 66.42 -9.17
N ASP A 33 -18.31 66.79 -7.94
CA ASP A 33 -17.85 66.07 -6.74
C ASP A 33 -18.57 64.73 -6.55
N GLU A 34 -19.81 64.60 -7.04
CA GLU A 34 -20.53 63.32 -7.07
C GLU A 34 -19.94 62.41 -8.17
N ILE A 35 -19.83 62.93 -9.39
CA ILE A 35 -19.22 62.19 -10.53
C ILE A 35 -17.80 61.75 -10.18
N LYS A 36 -17.01 62.60 -9.52
CA LYS A 36 -15.65 62.24 -9.08
C LYS A 36 -15.66 61.10 -8.06
N ARG A 37 -16.59 61.11 -7.11
CA ARG A 37 -16.76 60.03 -6.12
C ARG A 37 -17.20 58.73 -6.78
N GLU A 38 -18.20 58.78 -7.66
CA GLU A 38 -18.67 57.59 -8.40
C GLU A 38 -17.55 57.00 -9.27
N LEU A 39 -16.77 57.84 -9.95
CA LEU A 39 -15.67 57.40 -10.81
C LEU A 39 -14.51 56.84 -9.98
N GLU A 40 -14.25 57.41 -8.80
CA GLU A 40 -13.30 56.86 -7.85
C GLU A 40 -13.77 55.51 -7.28
N ILE A 41 -15.05 55.37 -6.93
CA ILE A 41 -15.65 54.08 -6.52
C ILE A 41 -15.56 53.05 -7.65
N MET A 42 -15.91 53.40 -8.88
CA MET A 42 -15.80 52.51 -10.04
C MET A 42 -14.35 52.08 -10.27
N LYS A 43 -13.39 53.01 -10.13
CA LYS A 43 -11.97 52.71 -10.18
C LYS A 43 -11.55 51.74 -9.07
N TYR A 44 -11.99 51.94 -7.83
CA TYR A 44 -11.70 50.98 -6.75
C TYR A 44 -12.34 49.62 -7.01
N VAL A 45 -13.59 49.57 -7.45
CA VAL A 45 -14.28 48.30 -7.70
C VAL A 45 -13.64 47.54 -8.87
N GLU A 46 -13.28 48.20 -9.97
CA GLU A 46 -12.71 47.52 -11.14
C GLU A 46 -11.25 47.09 -11.00
N PHE A 47 -10.49 47.76 -10.13
CA PHE A 47 -9.05 47.53 -9.96
C PHE A 47 -8.67 46.94 -8.59
N ALA A 48 -9.41 47.21 -7.51
CA ALA A 48 -9.17 46.60 -6.20
C ALA A 48 -9.90 45.26 -6.02
N ALA A 49 -11.03 45.02 -6.70
CA ALA A 49 -11.69 43.70 -6.64
C ALA A 49 -10.86 42.58 -7.29
N GLY A 50 -9.85 42.92 -8.10
CA GLY A 50 -8.87 41.98 -8.66
C GLY A 50 -7.57 41.86 -7.85
N ASP A 51 -7.40 42.64 -6.78
CA ASP A 51 -6.24 42.60 -5.87
C ASP A 51 -6.55 41.92 -4.53
N ALA A 52 -7.75 41.37 -4.40
CA ALA A 52 -8.12 40.46 -3.33
C ALA A 52 -7.48 39.07 -3.55
N ASP A 53 -6.15 39.04 -3.54
CA ASP A 53 -5.43 37.84 -3.13
C ASP A 53 -5.68 37.66 -1.63
N GLU A 54 -5.99 36.43 -1.22
CA GLU A 54 -6.31 36.09 0.16
C GLU A 54 -5.10 36.38 1.08
N GLY A 55 -5.09 37.50 1.80
CA GLY A 55 -4.06 37.67 2.84
C GLY A 55 -3.94 39.00 3.56
N ASP A 56 -4.25 40.15 2.94
CA ASP A 56 -3.92 41.44 3.57
C ASP A 56 -4.99 42.51 3.30
N LEU A 57 -6.07 42.48 4.09
CA LEU A 57 -7.11 43.50 4.13
C LEU A 57 -6.68 44.66 5.04
N ASP A 58 -5.68 45.45 4.64
CA ASP A 58 -5.53 46.81 5.18
C ASP A 58 -6.32 47.78 4.29
N VAL A 59 -7.60 47.97 4.63
CA VAL A 59 -8.52 48.90 3.97
C VAL A 59 -8.13 50.32 4.36
N ARG A 60 -7.13 50.89 3.68
CA ARG A 60 -6.72 52.28 3.87
C ARG A 60 -7.22 53.15 2.72
N LEU A 61 -8.26 53.95 2.99
CA LEU A 61 -8.80 54.97 2.08
C LEU A 61 -7.71 55.97 1.66
N PRO A 62 -7.47 56.17 0.35
CA PRO A 62 -6.46 57.13 -0.12
C PRO A 62 -6.86 58.60 0.02
N ASP A 63 -5.91 59.42 0.49
CA ASP A 63 -6.08 60.85 0.75
C ASP A 63 -6.24 61.70 -0.53
N PRO A 64 -7.07 62.76 -0.52
CA PRO A 64 -7.52 63.48 -1.72
C PRO A 64 -6.51 64.46 -2.34
N LYS A 65 -5.22 64.45 -1.94
CA LYS A 65 -4.20 65.43 -2.38
C LYS A 65 -3.08 64.86 -3.26
N ALA A 66 -3.25 63.69 -3.88
CA ALA A 66 -2.24 63.03 -4.72
C ALA A 66 -2.51 63.14 -6.24
N ASN A 67 -2.77 64.34 -6.77
CA ASN A 67 -3.22 64.53 -8.17
C ASN A 67 -2.15 64.30 -9.27
N GLN A 68 -0.88 64.01 -8.96
CA GLN A 68 0.16 63.71 -9.97
C GLN A 68 0.69 62.27 -9.94
N ALA A 69 0.39 61.51 -8.88
CA ALA A 69 0.74 60.08 -8.79
C ALA A 69 -0.33 59.16 -9.42
N GLN A 70 -1.55 59.67 -9.62
CA GLN A 70 -2.70 58.87 -10.09
C GLN A 70 -2.63 58.43 -11.56
N ALA A 71 -1.97 59.16 -12.46
CA ALA A 71 -1.85 58.78 -13.87
C ALA A 71 -0.90 57.59 -14.08
N LYS A 72 0.27 57.61 -13.44
CA LYS A 72 1.17 56.45 -13.38
C LYS A 72 0.55 55.28 -12.63
N SER A 73 -0.32 55.55 -11.64
CA SER A 73 -1.10 54.49 -10.96
C SER A 73 -2.04 53.75 -11.92
N LEU A 74 -2.68 54.44 -12.88
CA LEU A 74 -3.63 53.82 -13.81
C LEU A 74 -2.92 52.91 -14.82
N GLU A 75 -1.81 53.38 -15.41
CA GLU A 75 -1.00 52.55 -16.30
C GLU A 75 -0.43 51.33 -15.56
N THR A 76 -0.02 51.49 -14.29
CA THR A 76 0.48 50.39 -13.46
C THR A 76 -0.65 49.42 -13.07
N LEU A 77 -1.83 49.91 -12.71
CA LEU A 77 -3.01 49.09 -12.39
C LEU A 77 -3.56 48.36 -13.61
N LEU A 78 -3.51 48.98 -14.79
CA LEU A 78 -3.85 48.32 -16.06
C LEU A 78 -2.81 47.26 -16.43
N ALA A 79 -1.53 47.54 -16.24
CA ALA A 79 -0.46 46.57 -16.49
C ALA A 79 -0.56 45.36 -15.55
N THR A 80 -0.83 45.57 -14.25
CA THR A 80 -1.03 44.49 -13.28
C THR A 80 -2.28 43.67 -13.60
N LYS A 81 -3.40 44.29 -13.95
CA LYS A 81 -4.61 43.57 -14.39
C LYS A 81 -4.37 42.77 -15.67
N ASN A 82 -3.66 43.34 -16.66
CA ASN A 82 -3.30 42.62 -17.87
C ASN A 82 -2.41 41.41 -17.56
N HIS A 83 -1.41 41.58 -16.68
CA HIS A 83 -0.57 40.49 -16.22
C HIS A 83 -1.36 39.39 -15.51
N LYS A 84 -2.28 39.75 -14.59
CA LYS A 84 -3.16 38.81 -13.90
C LYS A 84 -4.09 38.08 -14.88
N LEU A 85 -4.71 38.78 -15.82
CA LEU A 85 -5.53 38.16 -16.85
C LEU A 85 -4.71 37.20 -17.72
N LEU A 86 -3.47 37.54 -18.05
CA LEU A 86 -2.56 36.63 -18.75
C LEU A 86 -2.22 35.40 -17.90
N GLU A 87 -1.98 35.57 -16.60
CA GLU A 87 -1.71 34.48 -15.66
C GLU A 87 -2.94 33.57 -15.46
N GLU A 88 -4.14 34.12 -15.34
CA GLU A 88 -5.37 33.35 -15.32
C GLU A 88 -5.57 32.60 -16.63
N LEU A 89 -5.28 33.24 -17.77
CA LEU A 89 -5.37 32.61 -19.09
C LEU A 89 -4.37 31.45 -19.21
N THR A 90 -3.12 31.62 -18.77
CA THR A 90 -2.13 30.52 -18.76
C THR A 90 -2.55 29.42 -17.80
N ARG A 91 -3.06 29.76 -16.61
CA ARG A 91 -3.59 28.79 -15.65
C ARG A 91 -4.76 28.00 -16.24
N PHE A 92 -5.73 28.65 -16.86
CA PHE A 92 -6.85 27.98 -17.51
C PHE A 92 -6.40 27.10 -18.67
N ARG A 93 -5.38 27.52 -19.45
CA ARG A 93 -4.81 26.69 -20.52
C ARG A 93 -4.15 25.43 -19.97
N VAL A 94 -3.38 25.53 -18.88
CA VAL A 94 -2.75 24.39 -18.23
C VAL A 94 -3.83 23.44 -17.67
N LEU A 95 -4.80 23.97 -16.92
CA LEU A 95 -5.91 23.18 -16.39
C LEU A 95 -6.74 22.50 -17.49
N HIS A 96 -6.94 23.19 -18.62
CA HIS A 96 -7.63 22.59 -19.76
C HIS A 96 -6.81 21.45 -20.38
N SER A 97 -5.51 21.64 -20.56
CA SER A 97 -4.60 20.60 -21.06
C SER A 97 -4.52 19.39 -20.12
N GLU A 98 -4.47 19.62 -18.81
CA GLU A 98 -4.50 18.55 -17.80
C GLU A 98 -5.83 17.80 -17.80
N LEU A 99 -6.95 18.53 -17.92
CA LEU A 99 -8.27 17.92 -18.01
C LEU A 99 -8.41 17.11 -19.30
N GLU A 100 -7.95 17.62 -20.44
CA GLU A 100 -7.91 16.89 -21.71
C GLU A 100 -7.05 15.62 -21.63
N GLU A 101 -5.89 15.68 -20.97
CA GLU A 101 -5.04 14.51 -20.75
C GLU A 101 -5.72 13.48 -19.86
N SER A 102 -6.36 13.90 -18.77
CA SER A 102 -7.12 13.02 -17.87
C SER A 102 -8.34 12.38 -18.56
N PHE A 103 -8.99 13.14 -19.46
CA PHE A 103 -10.08 12.61 -20.28
C PHE A 103 -9.57 11.59 -21.29
N ARG A 104 -8.42 11.86 -21.92
CA ARG A 104 -7.78 10.94 -22.85
C ARG A 104 -7.39 9.64 -22.14
N THR A 105 -6.75 9.70 -20.98
CA THR A 105 -6.36 8.50 -20.22
C THR A 105 -7.57 7.69 -19.77
N ALA A 106 -8.61 8.34 -19.22
CA ALA A 106 -9.85 7.66 -18.85
C ALA A 106 -10.54 7.03 -20.06
N SER A 107 -10.53 7.68 -21.22
CA SER A 107 -11.07 7.11 -22.46
C SER A 107 -10.26 5.91 -22.96
N GLU A 108 -8.93 5.94 -22.84
CA GLU A 108 -8.05 4.82 -23.18
C GLU A 108 -8.29 3.62 -22.25
N GLU A 109 -8.39 3.85 -20.94
CA GLU A 109 -8.72 2.82 -19.94
C GLU A 109 -10.10 2.20 -20.19
N LEU A 110 -11.08 3.01 -20.58
CA LEU A 110 -12.41 2.50 -20.93
C LEU A 110 -12.35 1.65 -22.21
N ALA A 111 -11.54 2.05 -23.20
CA ALA A 111 -11.34 1.26 -24.41
C ALA A 111 -10.64 -0.08 -24.14
N THR A 112 -9.62 -0.11 -23.27
CA THR A 112 -8.96 -1.36 -22.87
C THR A 112 -9.90 -2.28 -22.08
N CYS A 113 -10.64 -1.75 -21.11
CA CYS A 113 -11.64 -2.52 -20.35
C CYS A 113 -12.71 -3.12 -21.28
N ARG A 114 -13.19 -2.36 -22.28
CA ARG A 114 -14.14 -2.88 -23.28
C ARG A 114 -13.51 -3.99 -24.13
N ALA A 115 -12.25 -3.84 -24.53
CA ALA A 115 -11.55 -4.87 -25.30
C ALA A 115 -11.33 -6.15 -24.48
N GLU A 116 -11.05 -6.04 -23.18
CA GLU A 116 -10.93 -7.18 -22.27
C GLU A 116 -12.27 -7.87 -22.04
N LEU A 117 -13.34 -7.10 -21.83
CA LEU A 117 -14.71 -7.63 -21.73
C LEU A 117 -15.07 -8.42 -22.99
N GLU A 118 -14.75 -7.90 -24.16
CA GLU A 118 -15.03 -8.60 -25.42
C GLU A 118 -14.21 -9.89 -25.56
N LYS A 119 -12.92 -9.88 -25.18
CA LYS A 119 -12.12 -11.11 -25.11
C LYS A 119 -12.72 -12.13 -24.15
N GLN A 120 -13.18 -11.69 -22.99
CA GLN A 120 -13.82 -12.57 -22.01
C GLN A 120 -15.12 -13.17 -22.58
N LYS A 121 -15.97 -12.36 -23.23
CA LYS A 121 -17.18 -12.86 -23.90
C LYS A 121 -16.88 -13.89 -24.98
N VAL A 122 -15.88 -13.62 -25.82
CA VAL A 122 -15.47 -14.59 -26.86
C VAL A 122 -14.94 -15.87 -26.22
N LEU A 123 -14.22 -15.79 -25.10
CA LEU A 123 -13.74 -16.97 -24.38
C LEU A 123 -14.90 -17.74 -23.73
N THR A 124 -15.88 -17.07 -23.13
CA THR A 124 -17.06 -17.73 -22.58
C THR A 124 -17.87 -18.40 -23.68
N ASP A 125 -18.08 -17.74 -24.81
CA ASP A 125 -18.76 -18.33 -25.97
C ASP A 125 -18.03 -19.58 -26.46
N ARG A 126 -16.69 -19.57 -26.49
CA ARG A 126 -15.90 -20.76 -26.83
C ARG A 126 -16.08 -21.88 -25.82
N LEU A 127 -16.02 -21.58 -24.52
CA LEU A 127 -16.23 -22.57 -23.47
C LEU A 127 -17.65 -23.15 -23.50
N GLU A 128 -18.66 -22.33 -23.78
CA GLU A 128 -20.04 -22.79 -23.96
C GLU A 128 -20.16 -23.72 -25.17
N ASN A 129 -19.53 -23.37 -26.30
CA ASN A 129 -19.48 -24.24 -27.47
C ASN A 129 -18.75 -25.57 -27.16
N ASP A 130 -17.60 -25.51 -26.50
CA ASP A 130 -16.83 -26.70 -26.13
C ASP A 130 -17.62 -27.60 -25.16
N LEU A 131 -18.31 -27.01 -24.18
CA LEU A 131 -19.22 -27.74 -23.29
C LEU A 131 -20.38 -28.38 -24.06
N MET A 132 -20.99 -27.69 -25.03
CA MET A 132 -22.02 -28.29 -25.89
C MET A 132 -21.47 -29.46 -26.72
N HIS A 133 -20.22 -29.38 -27.18
CA HIS A 133 -19.56 -30.48 -27.90
C HIS A 133 -19.28 -31.68 -26.98
N VAL A 134 -18.82 -31.44 -25.75
CA VAL A 134 -18.61 -32.49 -24.75
C VAL A 134 -19.92 -33.13 -24.33
N ASP A 135 -20.96 -32.34 -24.07
CA ASP A 135 -22.30 -32.84 -23.71
C ASP A 135 -22.90 -33.68 -24.85
N ARG A 136 -22.78 -33.21 -26.10
CA ARG A 136 -23.18 -34.00 -27.28
C ARG A 136 -22.38 -35.30 -27.39
N HIS A 137 -21.07 -35.26 -27.18
CA HIS A 137 -20.22 -36.47 -27.22
C HIS A 137 -20.58 -37.45 -26.09
N MET A 138 -20.91 -36.94 -24.90
CA MET A 138 -21.37 -37.73 -23.74
C MET A 138 -22.77 -38.31 -23.96
N ALA A 139 -23.69 -37.58 -24.60
CA ALA A 139 -25.00 -38.09 -24.99
C ALA A 139 -24.87 -39.19 -26.07
N THR A 140 -23.91 -39.08 -26.99
CA THR A 140 -23.64 -40.11 -28.00
C THR A 140 -22.91 -41.34 -27.43
N SER A 141 -22.02 -41.17 -26.45
CA SER A 141 -21.35 -42.30 -25.79
C SER A 141 -22.29 -43.06 -24.84
N ASN A 142 -23.22 -42.37 -24.19
CA ASN A 142 -24.25 -42.99 -23.35
C ASN A 142 -25.36 -43.68 -24.18
N SER A 143 -25.58 -43.31 -25.45
CA SER A 143 -26.53 -43.97 -26.35
C SER A 143 -25.93 -45.15 -27.14
N ALA A 144 -24.60 -45.26 -27.24
CA ALA A 144 -23.93 -46.42 -27.83
C ALA A 144 -23.99 -47.69 -26.94
N GLY A 145 -24.48 -47.59 -25.70
CA GLY A 145 -24.73 -48.70 -24.78
C GLY A 145 -26.17 -49.22 -24.75
N ALA A 146 -27.11 -48.60 -25.47
CA ALA A 146 -28.52 -48.99 -25.47
C ALA A 146 -28.89 -49.71 -26.78
N LEU A 147 -28.84 -51.04 -26.75
CA LEU A 147 -29.48 -51.89 -27.77
C LEU A 147 -30.99 -51.62 -27.82
N PRO A 148 -31.63 -51.74 -28.99
CA PRO A 148 -33.04 -51.43 -29.18
C PRO A 148 -33.90 -52.64 -28.81
N ASN A 149 -34.83 -52.50 -27.88
CA ASN A 149 -35.91 -53.48 -27.76
C ASN A 149 -37.19 -52.87 -27.16
N GLY A 150 -38.23 -52.86 -28.00
CA GLY A 150 -39.59 -53.25 -27.60
C GLY A 150 -40.47 -52.22 -26.88
N ASP A 151 -41.35 -51.59 -27.67
CA ASP A 151 -42.77 -51.37 -27.39
C ASP A 151 -43.19 -50.67 -26.08
N ARG A 152 -43.81 -49.48 -26.23
CA ARG A 152 -45.28 -49.28 -26.09
C ARG A 152 -45.68 -47.79 -26.09
N ALA A 153 -46.44 -47.45 -27.13
CA ALA A 153 -47.72 -46.71 -27.10
C ALA A 153 -47.85 -45.37 -26.32
N SER A 154 -48.09 -44.33 -27.13
CA SER A 154 -49.25 -43.42 -27.06
C SER A 154 -49.39 -42.48 -25.86
N GLY A 155 -49.29 -41.17 -26.11
CA GLY A 155 -49.71 -40.15 -25.14
C GLY A 155 -49.27 -38.74 -25.49
N THR A 156 -49.97 -38.12 -26.44
CA THR A 156 -49.99 -36.69 -26.79
C THR A 156 -49.91 -35.72 -25.60
N SER A 157 -48.92 -34.80 -25.60
CA SER A 157 -49.06 -33.34 -25.37
C SER A 157 -47.72 -32.68 -25.05
N THR A 158 -47.24 -31.81 -25.95
CA THR A 158 -46.32 -30.69 -25.65
C THR A 158 -47.10 -29.50 -25.06
N PRO A 159 -46.50 -28.42 -24.53
CA PRO A 159 -45.11 -28.21 -24.06
C PRO A 159 -45.07 -27.53 -22.66
N ASN A 160 -43.86 -27.17 -22.20
CA ASN A 160 -43.53 -25.97 -21.41
C ASN A 160 -43.08 -26.16 -19.95
N GLN A 161 -42.00 -25.42 -19.63
CA GLN A 161 -41.53 -24.98 -18.31
C GLN A 161 -40.81 -25.98 -17.38
N SER A 162 -39.48 -25.80 -17.32
CA SER A 162 -38.70 -25.55 -16.10
C SER A 162 -39.22 -26.14 -14.78
N THR A 163 -38.48 -27.10 -14.21
CA THR A 163 -38.21 -27.25 -12.76
C THR A 163 -37.28 -28.46 -12.59
N ASP A 164 -36.07 -28.25 -12.09
CA ASP A 164 -35.74 -28.56 -10.69
C ASP A 164 -35.34 -30.05 -10.51
N ALA A 165 -34.11 -30.37 -10.92
CA ALA A 165 -33.47 -31.66 -10.69
C ALA A 165 -32.61 -31.66 -9.40
N LEU A 166 -32.97 -30.84 -8.40
CA LEU A 166 -32.25 -30.75 -7.12
C LEU A 166 -33.14 -30.85 -5.87
N SER A 167 -34.45 -30.98 -5.99
CA SER A 167 -35.37 -31.24 -4.87
C SER A 167 -35.37 -32.71 -4.38
N GLY A 168 -34.27 -33.45 -4.60
CA GLY A 168 -34.13 -34.88 -4.27
C GLY A 168 -33.32 -35.21 -3.01
N LEU A 169 -32.73 -34.25 -2.30
CA LEU A 169 -31.94 -34.52 -1.09
C LEU A 169 -32.76 -34.26 0.18
N ASN A 170 -33.77 -35.11 0.39
CA ASN A 170 -34.45 -35.30 1.66
C ASN A 170 -33.55 -36.12 2.61
N ILE A 171 -32.53 -35.48 3.20
CA ILE A 171 -31.83 -35.99 4.38
C ILE A 171 -32.65 -35.58 5.60
N GLY A 172 -33.33 -36.56 6.21
CA GLY A 172 -34.04 -36.39 7.48
C GLY A 172 -35.46 -36.94 7.47
N SER A 173 -35.59 -38.26 7.38
CA SER A 173 -36.86 -38.96 7.57
C SER A 173 -36.81 -39.90 8.78
N THR A 174 -37.98 -40.05 9.41
CA THR A 174 -38.36 -40.77 10.63
C THR A 174 -38.15 -39.94 11.91
N SER A 175 -39.18 -39.51 12.66
CA SER A 175 -40.54 -40.02 12.81
C SER A 175 -41.45 -38.98 13.51
N ASP A 176 -42.76 -39.16 13.32
CA ASP A 176 -43.91 -38.65 14.08
C ASP A 176 -44.80 -37.49 13.57
N ARG A 177 -46.05 -37.92 13.30
CA ARG A 177 -47.37 -37.27 13.36
C ARG A 177 -47.90 -36.48 12.13
N PRO A 178 -49.03 -36.94 11.55
CA PRO A 178 -49.85 -36.12 10.66
C PRO A 178 -50.93 -35.40 11.47
N VAL A 179 -50.92 -34.06 11.46
CA VAL A 179 -52.11 -33.28 11.80
C VAL A 179 -52.45 -32.43 10.58
N ARG A 180 -53.56 -32.81 9.96
CA ARG A 180 -54.27 -32.05 8.93
C ARG A 180 -54.57 -30.65 9.45
N TYR A 181 -54.18 -29.62 8.70
CA TYR A 181 -54.87 -28.33 8.76
C TYR A 181 -55.04 -27.80 7.34
N ALA A 182 -56.30 -27.54 6.98
CA ALA A 182 -56.72 -26.98 5.70
C ALA A 182 -56.23 -25.51 5.56
N PRO A 183 -56.02 -25.00 4.33
CA PRO A 183 -55.63 -23.62 4.13
C PRO A 183 -56.85 -22.69 4.28
N ILE A 184 -56.79 -21.77 5.25
CA ILE A 184 -57.69 -20.61 5.34
C ILE A 184 -57.07 -19.49 4.48
N PRO A 185 -57.83 -18.82 3.60
CA PRO A 185 -57.30 -17.74 2.78
C PRO A 185 -57.23 -16.47 3.62
N PHE A 186 -56.02 -16.06 4.01
CA PHE A 186 -55.79 -14.74 4.58
C PHE A 186 -55.24 -13.78 3.52
N SER A 187 -55.90 -12.62 3.49
CA SER A 187 -55.68 -11.42 2.68
C SER A 187 -54.21 -11.00 2.52
N PRO A 188 -53.80 -10.42 1.37
CA PRO A 188 -52.43 -9.93 1.16
C PRO A 188 -52.29 -8.60 1.89
N ALA A 189 -51.71 -8.63 3.09
CA ALA A 189 -51.38 -7.42 3.83
C ALA A 189 -50.16 -7.68 4.72
N ALA A 190 -48.98 -7.72 4.11
CA ALA A 190 -47.69 -7.27 4.66
C ALA A 190 -46.54 -7.79 3.78
N ASP A 191 -46.31 -7.14 2.64
CA ASP A 191 -45.13 -7.34 1.78
C ASP A 191 -43.83 -6.77 2.41
N ASN A 192 -43.70 -6.86 3.73
CA ASN A 192 -42.49 -6.51 4.50
C ASN A 192 -41.79 -7.78 4.97
N SER A 193 -41.66 -8.79 4.09
CA SER A 193 -40.90 -9.97 4.45
C SER A 193 -39.42 -9.58 4.60
N ILE A 194 -38.90 -9.65 5.83
CA ILE A 194 -37.49 -9.41 6.16
C ILE A 194 -36.57 -10.47 5.54
N LEU A 195 -37.14 -11.58 5.08
CA LEU A 195 -36.45 -12.73 4.50
C LEU A 195 -35.70 -12.41 3.20
N PRO A 196 -36.26 -11.74 2.17
CA PRO A 196 -35.51 -11.30 0.98
C PRO A 196 -34.33 -10.37 1.29
N ILE A 197 -34.45 -9.55 2.33
CA ILE A 197 -33.35 -8.69 2.78
C ILE A 197 -32.26 -9.55 3.42
N VAL A 198 -32.61 -10.50 4.28
CA VAL A 198 -31.64 -11.41 4.90
C VAL A 198 -31.00 -12.35 3.87
N THR A 199 -31.74 -12.83 2.87
CA THR A 199 -31.18 -13.66 1.80
C THR A 199 -30.21 -12.85 0.93
N SER A 200 -30.56 -11.62 0.52
CA SER A 200 -29.64 -10.77 -0.24
C SER A 200 -28.38 -10.40 0.55
N GLN A 201 -28.51 -10.14 1.87
CA GLN A 201 -27.36 -9.92 2.74
C GLN A 201 -26.48 -11.17 2.83
N ARG A 202 -27.07 -12.33 3.10
CA ARG A 202 -26.35 -13.62 3.12
C ARG A 202 -25.62 -13.87 1.82
N ASP A 203 -26.26 -13.62 0.69
CA ASP A 203 -25.70 -13.89 -0.62
C ASP A 203 -24.55 -12.91 -0.93
N ARG A 204 -24.67 -11.64 -0.51
CA ARG A 204 -23.57 -10.66 -0.57
C ARG A 204 -22.39 -11.04 0.32
N PHE A 205 -22.64 -11.57 1.52
CA PHE A 205 -21.58 -12.08 2.39
C PHE A 205 -20.91 -13.33 1.82
N ARG A 206 -21.67 -14.23 1.19
CA ARG A 206 -21.11 -15.39 0.49
C ARG A 206 -20.24 -14.97 -0.69
N GLN A 207 -20.71 -13.99 -1.48
CA GLN A 207 -19.93 -13.45 -2.58
C GLN A 207 -18.62 -12.84 -2.08
N ARG A 208 -18.68 -11.97 -1.07
CA ARG A 208 -17.46 -11.35 -0.50
C ARG A 208 -16.51 -12.39 0.10
N ASN A 209 -17.04 -13.43 0.76
CA ASN A 209 -16.20 -14.51 1.27
C ASN A 209 -15.54 -15.31 0.14
N ALA A 210 -16.26 -15.59 -0.96
CA ALA A 210 -15.69 -16.24 -2.13
C ALA A 210 -14.60 -15.40 -2.80
N GLU A 211 -14.82 -14.08 -2.93
CA GLU A 211 -13.81 -13.13 -3.43
C GLU A 211 -12.56 -13.10 -2.53
N LEU A 212 -12.73 -13.07 -1.20
CA LEU A 212 -11.60 -13.11 -0.25
C LEU A 212 -10.85 -14.45 -0.30
N GLU A 213 -11.56 -15.57 -0.45
CA GLU A 213 -10.93 -16.89 -0.64
C GLU A 213 -10.14 -16.96 -1.95
N GLU A 214 -10.64 -16.34 -3.02
CA GLU A 214 -9.93 -16.25 -4.30
C GLU A 214 -8.68 -15.36 -4.20
N GLU A 215 -8.79 -14.20 -3.55
CA GLU A 215 -7.65 -13.31 -3.32
C GLU A 215 -6.58 -13.99 -2.47
N LEU A 216 -6.98 -14.73 -1.44
CA LEU A 216 -6.08 -15.54 -0.62
C LEU A 216 -5.33 -16.58 -1.47
N ARG A 217 -6.03 -17.28 -2.38
CA ARG A 217 -5.40 -18.25 -3.30
C ARG A 217 -4.39 -17.57 -4.23
N LYS A 218 -4.72 -16.40 -4.79
CA LYS A 218 -3.80 -15.60 -5.62
C LYS A 218 -2.56 -15.17 -4.84
N GLN A 219 -2.74 -14.73 -3.58
CA GLN A 219 -1.61 -14.40 -2.72
C GLN A 219 -0.72 -15.61 -2.42
N PHE A 220 -1.30 -16.80 -2.19
CA PHE A 220 -0.50 -18.01 -2.01
C PHE A 220 0.27 -18.40 -3.28
N GLU A 221 -0.34 -18.26 -4.46
CA GLU A 221 0.30 -18.53 -5.75
C GLU A 221 1.49 -17.60 -5.98
N THR A 222 1.29 -16.28 -5.84
CA THR A 222 2.37 -15.28 -5.94
C THR A 222 3.49 -15.50 -4.92
N ILE A 223 3.17 -15.86 -3.67
CA ILE A 223 4.19 -16.23 -2.68
C ILE A 223 4.97 -17.47 -3.13
N SER A 224 4.30 -18.46 -3.72
CA SER A 224 4.94 -19.68 -4.22
C SER A 224 5.87 -19.37 -5.40
N GLU A 225 5.43 -18.54 -6.34
CA GLU A 225 6.20 -18.08 -7.48
C GLU A 225 7.45 -17.30 -7.03
N LEU A 226 7.29 -16.27 -6.18
CA LEU A 226 8.40 -15.49 -5.64
C LEU A 226 9.39 -16.36 -4.85
N ARG A 227 8.92 -17.38 -4.12
CA ARG A 227 9.80 -18.35 -3.45
C ARG A 227 10.55 -19.22 -4.46
N GLY A 228 9.95 -19.54 -5.60
CA GLY A 228 10.60 -20.20 -6.73
C GLY A 228 11.71 -19.32 -7.30
N ASP A 229 11.40 -18.07 -7.61
CA ASP A 229 12.34 -17.08 -8.16
C ASP A 229 13.52 -16.80 -7.23
N ILE A 230 13.27 -16.72 -5.92
CA ILE A 230 14.36 -16.57 -4.94
C ILE A 230 15.31 -17.77 -5.01
N LYS A 231 14.79 -19.00 -5.16
CA LYS A 231 15.64 -20.19 -5.27
C LYS A 231 16.42 -20.22 -6.58
N THR A 232 15.81 -19.83 -7.69
CA THR A 232 16.50 -19.77 -8.99
C THR A 232 17.59 -18.70 -8.97
N LEU A 233 17.28 -17.49 -8.48
CA LEU A 233 18.27 -16.42 -8.30
C LEU A 233 19.40 -16.80 -7.35
N GLN A 234 19.10 -17.50 -6.24
CA GLN A 234 20.13 -18.00 -5.33
C GLN A 234 21.06 -19.01 -6.02
N ALA A 235 20.51 -19.94 -6.80
CA ALA A 235 21.29 -20.91 -7.55
C ALA A 235 22.16 -20.23 -8.62
N ASP A 236 21.64 -19.23 -9.33
CA ASP A 236 22.37 -18.51 -10.37
C ASP A 236 23.43 -17.57 -9.79
N ASN A 237 23.16 -16.91 -8.66
CA ASN A 237 24.15 -16.13 -7.92
C ASN A 237 25.31 -17.02 -7.43
N LEU A 238 25.01 -18.24 -6.97
CA LEU A 238 26.04 -19.20 -6.58
C LEU A 238 26.88 -19.67 -7.78
N LYS A 239 26.26 -19.99 -8.92
CA LYS A 239 27.00 -20.31 -10.16
C LYS A 239 27.87 -19.15 -10.66
N LEU A 240 27.38 -17.91 -10.53
CA LEU A 240 28.16 -16.73 -10.90
C LEU A 240 29.36 -16.55 -9.95
N TYR A 241 29.15 -16.75 -8.65
CA TYR A 241 30.22 -16.76 -7.65
C TYR A 241 31.27 -17.81 -7.98
N GLU A 242 30.85 -19.04 -8.30
CA GLU A 242 31.71 -20.12 -8.78
C GLU A 242 32.55 -19.67 -9.98
N LYS A 243 31.91 -19.15 -11.04
CA LYS A 243 32.60 -18.69 -12.24
C LYS A 243 33.61 -17.59 -11.95
N ILE A 244 33.24 -16.59 -11.13
CA ILE A 244 34.17 -15.53 -10.71
C ILE A 244 35.35 -16.13 -9.96
N ARG A 245 35.11 -17.09 -9.06
CA ARG A 245 36.17 -17.75 -8.30
C ARG A 245 37.11 -18.56 -9.21
N TYR A 246 36.56 -19.30 -10.18
CA TYR A 246 37.35 -20.02 -11.18
C TYR A 246 38.19 -19.09 -12.06
N MET A 247 37.64 -17.94 -12.46
CA MET A 247 38.41 -16.94 -13.23
C MET A 247 39.48 -16.26 -12.36
N GLN A 248 39.19 -16.02 -11.09
CA GLN A 248 40.15 -15.46 -10.14
C GLN A 248 41.31 -16.42 -9.88
N SER A 249 41.04 -17.72 -9.70
CA SER A 249 42.11 -18.72 -9.52
C SER A 249 43.02 -18.80 -10.74
N TYR A 250 42.47 -18.74 -11.97
CA TYR A 250 43.28 -18.69 -13.19
C TYR A 250 44.13 -17.43 -13.30
N ARG A 251 43.61 -16.28 -12.85
CA ARG A 251 44.35 -15.01 -12.82
C ARG A 251 45.44 -15.00 -11.75
N ASP A 252 45.19 -15.55 -10.57
CA ASP A 252 46.19 -15.68 -9.51
C ASP A 252 47.31 -16.65 -9.93
N GLU A 253 46.98 -17.75 -10.63
CA GLU A 253 47.97 -18.69 -11.16
C GLU A 253 48.81 -18.07 -12.29
N GLY A 254 48.20 -17.25 -13.16
CA GLY A 254 48.92 -16.46 -14.16
C GLY A 254 49.74 -15.29 -13.58
N SER A 255 49.41 -14.81 -12.37
CA SER A 255 50.15 -13.74 -11.68
C SER A 255 51.25 -14.29 -10.76
N ALA A 256 51.15 -15.54 -10.31
CA ALA A 256 52.19 -16.20 -9.50
C ALA A 256 53.42 -16.61 -10.34
N GLY A 257 53.27 -16.79 -11.65
CA GLY A 257 54.37 -17.11 -12.57
C GLY A 257 55.29 -15.93 -12.95
N ASN A 258 54.99 -14.70 -12.50
CA ASN A 258 55.80 -13.52 -12.82
C ASN A 258 56.01 -12.59 -11.61
N ALA A 259 56.05 -13.16 -10.40
CA ALA A 259 56.57 -12.49 -9.22
C ALA A 259 58.07 -12.82 -9.05
N VAL A 260 58.87 -12.39 -10.02
CA VAL A 260 60.31 -12.22 -9.79
C VAL A 260 60.46 -11.15 -8.72
N ALA A 261 61.12 -11.53 -7.63
CA ALA A 261 61.58 -10.64 -6.58
C ALA A 261 62.44 -9.51 -7.18
N GLY A 262 61.83 -8.35 -7.41
CA GLY A 262 62.52 -7.10 -7.70
C GLY A 262 62.62 -6.28 -6.42
N PRO A 263 63.78 -5.70 -6.07
CA PRO A 263 63.93 -4.91 -4.86
C PRO A 263 63.04 -3.66 -4.92
N SER A 264 62.36 -3.40 -3.81
CA SER A 264 61.56 -2.22 -3.54
C SER A 264 62.31 -0.91 -3.84
N ASN A 265 61.76 -0.08 -4.72
CA ASN A 265 61.78 1.38 -4.60
C ASN A 265 60.84 2.03 -5.61
N GLY A 266 59.70 2.53 -5.12
CA GLY A 266 58.74 3.31 -5.89
C GLY A 266 57.39 3.34 -5.16
N PRO A 267 56.84 4.51 -4.80
CA PRO A 267 55.49 4.61 -4.27
C PRO A 267 54.50 4.39 -5.42
N GLY A 268 54.24 3.11 -5.70
CA GLY A 268 53.28 2.66 -6.70
C GLY A 268 51.87 2.76 -6.14
N THR A 269 51.18 3.78 -6.60
CA THR A 269 49.74 4.01 -6.40
C THR A 269 48.95 2.77 -6.82
N SER A 270 48.47 2.02 -5.83
CA SER A 270 47.55 0.90 -6.00
C SER A 270 46.12 1.43 -6.06
N TYR A 271 45.75 1.99 -7.22
CA TYR A 271 44.35 2.11 -7.60
C TYR A 271 43.83 0.73 -8.00
N SER A 272 43.50 -0.08 -6.99
CA SER A 272 42.57 -1.18 -7.17
C SER A 272 41.47 -1.07 -6.13
N ARG A 273 40.29 -0.74 -6.66
CA ARG A 273 38.97 -0.92 -6.05
C ARG A 273 38.57 0.15 -5.01
N ALA A 274 38.33 1.34 -5.54
CA ALA A 274 37.36 2.26 -4.97
C ALA A 274 36.06 1.51 -4.63
N GLN A 275 35.67 1.60 -3.36
CA GLN A 275 34.38 2.14 -2.94
C GLN A 275 33.17 1.73 -3.81
N ALA A 276 32.55 0.60 -3.46
CA ALA A 276 31.17 0.31 -3.85
C ALA A 276 30.50 -0.52 -2.74
N GLY A 277 29.85 0.17 -1.80
CA GLY A 277 28.82 -0.36 -0.91
C GLY A 277 29.29 -1.41 0.11
N THR A 278 29.29 -1.04 1.39
CA THR A 278 29.40 -1.96 2.53
C THR A 278 28.40 -3.13 2.49
N SER A 279 27.34 -3.05 1.69
CA SER A 279 26.35 -4.13 1.47
C SER A 279 26.81 -5.22 0.50
N ARG A 280 27.64 -4.91 -0.51
CA ARG A 280 28.10 -5.90 -1.51
C ARG A 280 29.14 -6.88 -0.95
N GLY A 281 29.93 -6.44 0.03
CA GLY A 281 30.89 -7.30 0.72
C GLY A 281 30.22 -8.38 1.57
N ASP A 282 29.08 -8.03 2.19
CA ASP A 282 28.32 -8.95 3.05
C ASP A 282 27.57 -10.01 2.23
N GLU A 283 26.95 -9.62 1.11
CA GLU A 283 26.34 -10.56 0.16
C GLU A 283 27.38 -11.50 -0.46
N MET A 284 28.54 -10.98 -0.87
CA MET A 284 29.63 -11.81 -1.41
C MET A 284 30.17 -12.79 -0.34
N GLY A 285 30.21 -12.38 0.93
CA GLY A 285 30.56 -13.24 2.07
C GLY A 285 29.54 -14.36 2.30
N LYS A 286 28.24 -14.07 2.17
CA LYS A 286 27.17 -15.06 2.26
C LYS A 286 27.31 -16.13 1.16
N TYR A 287 27.46 -15.72 -0.11
CA TYR A 287 27.63 -16.67 -1.21
C TYR A 287 28.96 -17.43 -1.15
N ARG A 288 30.02 -16.81 -0.63
CA ARG A 288 31.28 -17.50 -0.31
C ARG A 288 31.09 -18.63 0.69
N SER A 289 30.41 -18.36 1.81
CA SER A 289 30.16 -19.38 2.83
C SER A 289 29.29 -20.52 2.31
N LEU A 290 28.25 -20.21 1.52
CA LEU A 290 27.39 -21.19 0.85
C LEU A 290 28.18 -22.04 -0.16
N TYR A 291 29.06 -21.41 -0.92
CA TYR A 291 29.94 -22.10 -1.86
C TYR A 291 30.94 -23.01 -1.13
N GLU A 292 31.65 -22.52 -0.11
CA GLU A 292 32.61 -23.31 0.66
C GLU A 292 31.94 -24.50 1.35
N GLN A 293 30.72 -24.32 1.88
CA GLN A 293 29.92 -25.39 2.47
C GLN A 293 29.47 -26.43 1.42
N ASN A 294 29.10 -25.99 0.21
CA ASN A 294 28.68 -26.89 -0.87
C ASN A 294 29.86 -27.61 -1.53
N MET A 295 31.02 -26.96 -1.63
CA MET A 295 32.21 -27.51 -2.27
C MET A 295 33.09 -28.35 -1.32
N ASN A 296 32.88 -28.28 0.00
CA ASN A 296 33.69 -29.03 0.95
C ASN A 296 33.09 -30.41 1.26
N PRO A 297 33.55 -31.51 0.61
CA PRO A 297 33.03 -32.85 0.86
C PRO A 297 33.27 -33.32 2.31
N PHE A 298 34.25 -32.74 3.00
CA PHE A 298 34.59 -33.10 4.37
C PHE A 298 33.68 -32.47 5.43
N GLU A 299 32.98 -31.39 5.13
CA GLU A 299 32.07 -30.77 6.10
C GLU A 299 30.76 -31.56 6.19
N ALA A 300 30.21 -31.98 5.05
CA ALA A 300 29.09 -32.92 4.99
C ALA A 300 29.45 -34.26 5.63
N PHE A 301 30.71 -34.71 5.47
CA PHE A 301 31.21 -35.93 6.11
C PHE A 301 31.36 -35.75 7.63
N ARG A 302 31.97 -34.66 8.11
CA ARG A 302 32.08 -34.34 9.55
C ARG A 302 30.72 -34.21 10.21
N GLY A 303 29.74 -33.62 9.54
CA GLY A 303 28.36 -33.56 10.03
C GLY A 303 27.72 -34.95 10.16
N ARG A 304 27.88 -35.80 9.14
CA ARG A 304 27.38 -37.19 9.17
C ARG A 304 28.10 -38.06 10.18
N GLU A 305 29.42 -37.90 10.34
CA GLU A 305 30.21 -38.60 11.34
C GLU A 305 29.88 -38.13 12.75
N ALA A 306 29.69 -36.83 12.98
CA ALA A 306 29.24 -36.30 14.27
C ALA A 306 27.86 -36.84 14.63
N VAL A 307 26.93 -36.92 13.68
CA VAL A 307 25.60 -37.53 13.90
C VAL A 307 25.72 -39.04 14.17
N ARG A 308 26.56 -39.76 13.42
CA ARG A 308 26.79 -41.19 13.64
C ARG A 308 27.47 -41.45 14.98
N ALA A 309 28.40 -40.60 15.40
CA ALA A 309 29.04 -40.65 16.71
C ALA A 309 28.00 -40.42 17.81
N VAL A 310 27.14 -39.40 17.67
CA VAL A 310 26.00 -39.14 18.59
C VAL A 310 25.02 -40.33 18.63
N GLN A 311 24.79 -40.98 17.50
CA GLN A 311 23.98 -42.21 17.40
C GLN A 311 24.73 -43.48 17.84
N ALA A 312 26.03 -43.45 18.05
CA ALA A 312 26.77 -44.58 18.61
C ALA A 312 26.76 -44.57 20.15
N LEU A 313 26.41 -43.44 20.78
CA LEU A 313 26.31 -43.34 22.25
C LEU A 313 25.05 -44.01 22.80
N ASN A 314 25.16 -44.43 24.06
CA ASN A 314 24.11 -45.07 24.84
C ASN A 314 22.89 -44.12 24.94
N PRO A 315 21.62 -44.59 24.83
CA PRO A 315 20.42 -43.74 24.97
C PRO A 315 20.42 -42.82 26.20
N LEU A 316 20.99 -43.24 27.33
CA LEU A 316 21.14 -42.39 28.52
C LEU A 316 22.13 -41.24 28.30
N GLU A 317 23.26 -41.51 27.64
CA GLU A 317 24.26 -40.50 27.29
C GLU A 317 23.72 -39.51 26.27
N ARG A 318 22.84 -39.93 25.35
CA ARG A 318 22.12 -39.02 24.44
C ARG A 318 21.14 -38.11 25.19
N GLY A 319 20.45 -38.64 26.20
CA GLY A 319 19.63 -37.84 27.10
C GLY A 319 20.45 -36.78 27.83
N VAL A 320 21.63 -37.14 28.32
CA VAL A 320 22.55 -36.21 28.99
C VAL A 320 23.11 -35.18 28.01
N LEU A 321 23.50 -35.57 26.79
CA LEU A 321 24.02 -34.66 25.76
C LEU A 321 22.98 -33.65 25.28
N THR A 322 21.74 -34.09 25.07
CA THR A 322 20.64 -33.19 24.70
C THR A 322 20.29 -32.24 25.83
N LEU A 323 20.29 -32.72 27.08
CA LEU A 323 20.06 -31.89 28.26
C LEU A 323 21.19 -30.87 28.46
N THR A 324 22.45 -31.27 28.35
CA THR A 324 23.60 -30.36 28.47
C THR A 324 23.62 -29.33 27.35
N GLN A 325 23.33 -29.71 26.10
CA GLN A 325 23.20 -28.78 24.99
C GLN A 325 22.03 -27.80 25.18
N ALA A 326 20.89 -28.25 25.71
CA ALA A 326 19.76 -27.38 26.02
C ALA A 326 20.08 -26.36 27.14
N ILE A 327 20.86 -26.79 28.15
CA ILE A 327 21.33 -25.91 29.22
C ILE A 327 22.38 -24.91 28.70
N LEU A 328 23.29 -25.33 27.83
CA LEU A 328 24.35 -24.45 27.29
C LEU A 328 23.89 -23.54 26.14
N GLY A 329 22.88 -23.98 25.37
CA GLY A 329 22.43 -23.27 24.18
C GLY A 329 21.62 -22.01 24.46
N ASN A 330 20.97 -21.92 25.63
CA ASN A 330 20.09 -20.80 25.94
C ASN A 330 20.65 -19.91 27.06
N ARG A 331 20.68 -18.59 26.85
CA ARG A 331 21.29 -17.64 27.82
C ARG A 331 20.57 -17.66 29.17
N ARG A 332 19.24 -17.88 29.16
CA ARG A 332 18.43 -17.97 30.38
C ARG A 332 18.66 -19.25 31.16
N THR A 333 18.74 -20.40 30.49
CA THR A 333 18.99 -21.70 31.15
C THR A 333 20.39 -21.73 31.77
N ARG A 334 21.39 -21.12 31.12
CA ARG A 334 22.72 -20.92 31.71
C ARG A 334 22.68 -20.11 33.00
N LEU A 335 21.89 -19.03 33.05
CA LEU A 335 21.74 -18.22 34.28
C LEU A 335 21.04 -19.01 35.39
N PHE A 336 19.95 -19.72 35.07
CA PHE A 336 19.25 -20.59 36.02
C PHE A 336 20.15 -21.70 36.57
N PHE A 337 20.97 -22.32 35.72
CA PHE A 337 21.92 -23.36 36.14
C PHE A 337 22.97 -22.80 37.11
N ILE A 338 23.53 -21.62 36.82
CA ILE A 338 24.49 -20.96 37.72
C ILE A 338 23.82 -20.58 39.06
N ALA A 339 22.61 -20.02 39.03
CA ALA A 339 21.86 -19.69 40.24
C ALA A 339 21.52 -20.93 41.08
N TYR A 340 21.10 -22.01 40.42
CA TYR A 340 20.84 -23.31 41.06
C TYR A 340 22.12 -23.89 41.68
N ALA A 341 23.25 -23.84 40.97
CA ALA A 341 24.53 -24.29 41.50
C ALA A 341 24.96 -23.47 42.73
N MET A 342 24.81 -22.15 42.71
CA MET A 342 25.11 -21.29 43.87
C MET A 342 24.18 -21.57 45.05
N ALA A 343 22.88 -21.77 44.80
CA ALA A 343 21.91 -22.11 45.85
C ALA A 343 22.23 -23.46 46.50
N LEU A 344 22.64 -24.45 45.69
CA LEU A 344 23.07 -25.76 46.19
C LEU A 344 24.33 -25.63 47.05
N HIS A 345 25.33 -24.87 46.61
CA HIS A 345 26.53 -24.60 47.42
C HIS A 345 26.19 -23.88 48.73
N ALA A 346 25.31 -22.86 48.69
CA ALA A 346 24.85 -22.17 49.88
C ALA A 346 24.13 -23.12 50.85
N LEU A 347 23.31 -24.04 50.35
CA LEU A 347 22.61 -25.05 51.15
C LEU A 347 23.58 -26.06 51.76
N VAL A 348 24.57 -26.55 51.00
CA VAL A 348 25.60 -27.46 51.53
C VAL A 348 26.43 -26.76 52.61
N ILE A 349 26.82 -25.51 52.40
CA ILE A 349 27.52 -24.71 53.42
C ILE A 349 26.62 -24.55 54.65
N PHE A 350 25.36 -24.17 54.49
CA PHE A 350 24.42 -24.00 55.59
C PHE A 350 24.23 -25.28 56.40
N THR A 351 23.97 -26.41 55.74
CA THR A 351 23.81 -27.71 56.41
C THR A 351 25.09 -28.18 57.10
N SER A 352 26.26 -27.97 56.50
CA SER A 352 27.55 -28.27 57.13
C SER A 352 27.85 -27.36 58.33
N TYR A 353 27.42 -26.09 58.27
CA TYR A 353 27.53 -25.14 59.36
C TYR A 353 26.64 -25.54 60.54
N GLU A 354 25.38 -25.87 60.29
CA GLU A 354 24.45 -26.36 61.33
C GLU A 354 24.91 -27.68 61.95
N CYS A 355 25.38 -28.65 61.15
CA CYS A 355 25.96 -29.89 61.69
C CYS A 355 27.21 -29.64 62.55
N THR A 356 28.02 -28.64 62.19
CA THR A 356 29.20 -28.26 62.98
C THR A 356 28.82 -27.50 64.25
N SER A 357 27.79 -26.64 64.21
CA SER A 357 27.33 -25.86 65.36
C SER A 357 26.62 -26.74 66.40
N VAL A 358 25.86 -27.74 65.95
CA VAL A 358 25.11 -28.70 66.80
C VAL A 358 26.03 -29.83 67.31
N GLY A 359 27.21 -29.99 66.71
CA GLY A 359 28.16 -31.08 66.98
C GLY A 359 29.24 -30.79 68.02
N THR A 360 28.92 -30.25 69.20
CA THR A 360 29.83 -30.35 70.37
C THR A 360 29.13 -30.71 71.68
N PRO A 361 28.84 -32.00 71.93
CA PRO A 361 28.89 -32.55 73.27
C PRO A 361 30.26 -33.17 73.52
N SER A 362 31.11 -32.45 74.26
CA SER A 362 32.32 -32.99 74.88
C SER A 362 31.95 -34.12 75.84
N ARG A 363 32.02 -35.38 75.38
CA ARG A 363 31.85 -36.54 76.26
C ARG A 363 33.21 -37.09 76.65
N SER A 364 33.61 -36.75 77.89
CA SER A 364 34.72 -37.33 78.62
C SER A 364 34.66 -38.86 78.63
N MET A 365 35.78 -39.51 78.32
CA MET A 365 35.97 -40.95 78.47
C MET A 365 36.40 -41.28 79.91
N PRO A 366 35.70 -42.14 80.67
CA PRO A 366 36.30 -42.80 81.82
C PRO A 366 37.03 -44.07 81.36
N VAL A 367 38.33 -44.11 81.64
CA VAL A 367 39.21 -45.28 81.54
C VAL A 367 38.66 -46.39 82.44
N LYS A 368 38.49 -47.61 81.90
CA LYS A 368 38.30 -48.82 82.70
C LYS A 368 39.33 -49.87 82.26
N VAL A 369 40.23 -50.17 83.18
CA VAL A 369 41.29 -51.19 83.10
C VAL A 369 40.65 -52.57 83.28
N PRO A 370 41.04 -53.60 82.50
CA PRO A 370 40.53 -54.95 82.69
C PRO A 370 41.24 -55.64 83.87
N HIS A 371 40.47 -56.40 84.64
CA HIS A 371 40.95 -57.38 85.61
C HIS A 371 41.45 -58.65 84.92
#